data_AF-A0A381SSJ4-F1
#
_entry.id   AF-A0A381SSJ4-F1
#
_cell.length_a   1.000
_cell.length_b   1.000
_cell.length_c   1.000
_cell.angle_alpha   90.00
_cell.angle_beta   90.00
_cell.angle_gamma   90.00
#
_symmetry.space_group_name_H-M   'P 1'
#
loop_
_entity.id
_entity.type
_entity.pdbx_description
1 polymer ?
#
loop_
_entity_poly.entity_id
_entity_poly.type
_entity_poly.pdbx_seq_one_letter_code
_entity_poly.pdbx_strand_id
1 'polypeptide(L)'
;MVKNIYLDIKLTKGLKQKEKAYGYCHIVDYNLSRPREFCIELDASMKYDFGDILTWLAHEMVHLKQFVRGELCDYETGRVQWKTRTFGRVHYDDQPWEKEAYRLEEKLYKEFAEWYYE
;
A
#
# COMPACT_ATOMS: atom_id res chain seq x y z
N MET A 1 -8.57 5.22 -22.47
CA MET A 1 -8.91 5.30 -21.04
C MET A 1 -9.41 3.92 -20.61
N VAL A 2 -8.56 3.09 -20.00
CA VAL A 2 -9.05 1.91 -19.26
C VAL A 2 -9.63 2.42 -17.96
N LYS A 3 -10.92 2.11 -17.70
CA LYS A 3 -11.75 2.77 -16.67
C LYS A 3 -11.59 2.19 -15.26
N ASN A 4 -11.14 0.95 -15.13
CA ASN A 4 -11.18 0.19 -13.88
C ASN A 4 -9.77 -0.11 -13.35
N ILE A 5 -9.69 -0.37 -12.05
CA ILE A 5 -8.51 -0.89 -11.36
C ILE A 5 -8.85 -2.33 -10.96
N TYR A 6 -7.94 -3.26 -11.22
CA TYR A 6 -8.02 -4.63 -10.76
C TYR A 6 -7.11 -4.77 -9.54
N LEU A 7 -7.68 -5.27 -8.45
CA LEU A 7 -6.97 -5.47 -7.20
C LEU A 7 -7.26 -6.89 -6.70
N ASP A 8 -6.21 -7.69 -6.59
CA ASP A 8 -6.24 -8.94 -5.85
C ASP A 8 -5.75 -8.71 -4.41
N ILE A 9 -6.45 -9.27 -3.44
CA ILE A 9 -6.03 -9.24 -2.03
C ILE A 9 -5.64 -10.66 -1.63
N LYS A 10 -4.38 -10.83 -1.24
CA LYS A 10 -3.78 -12.10 -0.85
C LYS A 10 -3.48 -12.09 0.65
N LEU A 11 -4.04 -13.07 1.35
CA LEU A 11 -3.79 -13.28 2.78
C LEU A 11 -2.72 -14.35 2.97
N THR A 12 -1.58 -13.98 3.56
CA THR A 12 -0.42 -14.87 3.71
C THR A 12 -0.09 -15.07 5.18
N LYS A 13 -0.01 -16.33 5.61
CA LYS A 13 0.41 -16.67 6.97
C LYS A 13 1.92 -16.48 7.12
N GLY A 14 2.32 -15.67 8.09
CA GLY A 14 3.69 -15.48 8.52
C GLY A 14 4.51 -14.56 7.63
N LEU A 15 3.85 -13.64 6.93
CA LEU A 15 4.50 -12.66 6.05
C LEU A 15 5.48 -11.78 6.84
N LYS A 16 5.09 -11.30 8.02
CA LYS A 16 5.92 -10.44 8.87
C LYS A 16 7.23 -11.09 9.28
N GLN A 17 7.22 -12.39 9.58
CA GLN A 17 8.45 -13.09 9.96
C GLN A 17 9.39 -13.27 8.77
N LYS A 18 8.85 -13.48 7.56
CA LYS A 18 9.64 -13.73 6.34
C LYS A 18 10.20 -12.44 5.75
N GLU A 19 9.32 -11.45 5.57
CA GLU A 19 9.61 -10.24 4.78
C GLU A 19 9.82 -8.99 5.66
N LYS A 20 9.60 -9.10 6.97
CA LYS A 20 9.70 -7.98 7.94
C LYS A 20 8.68 -6.86 7.74
N ALA A 21 7.69 -7.01 6.86
CA ALA A 21 6.53 -6.11 6.74
C ALA A 21 5.20 -6.83 6.99
N TYR A 22 4.17 -6.07 7.34
CA TYR A 22 2.81 -6.58 7.57
C TYR A 22 1.95 -6.59 6.32
N GLY A 23 2.30 -5.76 5.34
CA GLY A 23 1.61 -5.64 4.07
C GLY A 23 2.56 -5.23 2.96
N TYR A 24 2.13 -5.46 1.72
CA TYR A 24 2.76 -4.93 0.52
C TYR A 24 1.71 -4.65 -0.55
N CYS A 25 1.86 -3.52 -1.24
CA CYS A 25 1.14 -3.20 -2.47
C CYS A 25 2.05 -3.42 -3.69
N HIS A 26 1.82 -4.51 -4.41
CA HIS A 26 2.58 -4.85 -5.62
C HIS A 26 1.89 -4.31 -6.88
N ILE A 27 2.67 -3.70 -7.77
CA ILE A 27 2.26 -3.46 -9.14
C ILE A 27 2.49 -4.76 -9.92
N VAL A 28 1.41 -5.35 -10.45
CA VAL A 28 1.49 -6.58 -11.27
C VAL A 28 1.19 -6.32 -12.74
N ASP A 29 0.85 -5.08 -13.09
CA ASP A 29 0.67 -4.59 -14.45
C ASP A 29 2.00 -4.48 -15.21
N TYR A 30 2.01 -4.84 -16.49
CA TYR A 30 3.15 -4.63 -17.39
C TYR A 30 3.40 -3.14 -17.70
N ASN A 31 2.37 -2.29 -17.63
CA ASN A 31 2.48 -0.86 -17.86
C ASN A 31 2.78 -0.09 -16.57
N LEU A 32 4.07 -0.02 -16.21
CA LEU A 32 4.55 0.68 -15.00
C LEU A 32 4.33 2.20 -15.02
N SER A 33 4.14 2.81 -16.19
CA SER A 33 3.91 4.26 -16.29
C SER A 33 2.52 4.67 -15.78
N ARG A 34 1.55 3.76 -15.82
CA ARG A 34 0.17 4.01 -15.41
C ARG A 34 -0.54 2.71 -15.02
N PRO A 35 -0.06 2.01 -13.97
CA PRO A 35 -0.51 0.67 -13.63
C PRO A 35 -1.99 0.65 -13.21
N ARG A 36 -2.68 -0.43 -13.57
CA ARG A 36 -4.10 -0.68 -13.28
C ARG A 36 -4.36 -2.06 -12.71
N GLU A 37 -3.34 -2.90 -12.59
CA GLU A 37 -3.41 -4.23 -11.97
C GLU A 37 -2.46 -4.26 -10.76
N PHE A 38 -3.03 -4.58 -9.59
CA PHE A 38 -2.34 -4.57 -8.31
C PHE A 38 -2.63 -5.83 -7.51
N CYS A 39 -1.68 -6.22 -6.66
CA CYS A 39 -1.87 -7.25 -5.64
C CYS A 39 -1.47 -6.67 -4.28
N ILE A 40 -2.42 -6.64 -3.34
CA ILE A 40 -2.12 -6.33 -1.94
C ILE A 40 -1.94 -7.65 -1.19
N GLU A 41 -0.76 -7.87 -0.64
CA GLU A 41 -0.46 -9.04 0.20
C GLU A 41 -0.39 -8.61 1.67
N LEU A 42 -1.09 -9.32 2.56
CA LEU A 42 -1.17 -9.00 4.00
C LEU A 42 -0.80 -10.20 4.86
N ASP A 43 -0.17 -9.94 6.01
CA ASP A 43 0.02 -10.97 7.03
C ASP A 43 -1.32 -11.30 7.70
N ALA A 44 -1.81 -12.51 7.47
CA ALA A 44 -3.03 -13.04 8.09
C ALA A 44 -2.72 -14.14 9.11
N SER A 45 -1.58 -14.05 9.78
CA SER A 45 -1.29 -14.92 10.92
C SER A 45 -2.35 -14.76 12.01
N MET A 46 -2.85 -15.87 12.56
CA MET A 46 -3.89 -15.94 13.61
C MET A 46 -3.55 -15.26 14.95
N LYS A 47 -2.48 -14.46 15.01
CA LYS A 47 -2.03 -13.70 16.19
C LYS A 47 -2.40 -12.22 16.16
N TYR A 48 -3.00 -11.77 15.07
CA TYR A 48 -3.41 -10.38 14.88
C TYR A 48 -4.92 -10.29 14.94
N ASP A 49 -5.44 -9.19 15.47
CA ASP A 49 -6.88 -8.96 15.44
C ASP A 49 -7.33 -8.52 14.04
N PHE A 50 -8.63 -8.55 13.78
CA PHE A 50 -9.16 -8.18 12.48
C PHE A 50 -8.96 -6.68 12.17
N GLY A 51 -8.93 -5.84 13.21
CA GLY A 51 -8.72 -4.39 13.07
C GLY A 51 -7.31 -4.03 12.62
N ASP A 52 -6.30 -4.73 13.13
CA ASP A 52 -4.90 -4.63 12.72
C ASP A 52 -4.77 -4.93 11.22
N ILE A 53 -5.36 -6.05 10.76
CA ILE A 53 -5.33 -6.45 9.35
C ILE A 53 -6.01 -5.40 8.46
N LEU A 54 -7.15 -4.86 8.89
CA LEU A 54 -7.86 -3.80 8.17
C LEU A 54 -7.07 -2.48 8.16
N THR A 55 -6.33 -2.18 9.21
CA THR A 55 -5.45 -1.00 9.28
C THR A 55 -4.29 -1.15 8.30
N TRP A 56 -3.66 -2.33 8.22
CA TRP A 56 -2.62 -2.59 7.22
C TRP A 56 -3.17 -2.58 5.80
N LEU A 57 -4.36 -3.13 5.57
CA LEU A 57 -5.04 -2.99 4.28
C LEU A 57 -5.25 -1.52 3.93
N ALA A 58 -5.67 -0.69 4.88
CA ALA A 58 -5.83 0.74 4.66
C ALA A 58 -4.49 1.42 4.30
N HIS A 59 -3.39 1.05 4.95
CA HIS A 59 -2.04 1.50 4.60
C HIS A 59 -1.70 1.17 3.14
N GLU A 60 -1.84 -0.10 2.74
CA GLU A 60 -1.54 -0.54 1.38
C GLU A 60 -2.48 0.08 0.33
N MET A 61 -3.73 0.36 0.69
CA MET A 61 -4.67 1.10 -0.17
C MET A 61 -4.25 2.55 -0.41
N VAL A 62 -3.54 3.19 0.54
CA VAL A 62 -2.93 4.50 0.32
C VAL A 62 -1.83 4.39 -0.73
N HIS A 63 -0.96 3.38 -0.66
CA HIS A 63 0.06 3.14 -1.69
C HIS A 63 -0.55 2.86 -3.06
N LEU A 64 -1.60 2.04 -3.14
CA LEU A 64 -2.34 1.82 -4.37
C LEU A 64 -2.84 3.14 -4.96
N LYS A 65 -3.48 4.00 -4.14
CA LYS A 65 -3.91 5.34 -4.55
C LYS A 65 -2.74 6.17 -5.06
N GLN A 66 -1.59 6.12 -4.39
CA GLN A 66 -0.40 6.89 -4.76
C GLN A 66 0.12 6.47 -6.14
N PHE A 67 0.21 5.16 -6.42
CA PHE A 67 0.59 4.64 -7.73
C PHE A 67 -0.43 5.00 -8.82
N VAL A 68 -1.72 4.76 -8.56
CA VAL A 68 -2.79 5.01 -9.54
C VAL A 68 -2.85 6.47 -9.99
N ARG A 69 -2.59 7.40 -9.05
CA ARG A 69 -2.58 8.85 -9.27
C ARG A 69 -1.25 9.38 -9.83
N GLY A 70 -0.23 8.53 -9.98
CA GLY A 70 1.11 8.95 -10.40
C GLY A 70 1.82 9.84 -9.36
N GLU A 71 1.41 9.73 -8.09
CA GLU A 71 2.06 10.43 -6.99
C GLU A 71 3.29 9.66 -6.52
N LEU A 72 3.29 8.33 -6.62
CA LEU A 72 4.44 7.49 -6.32
C LEU A 72 4.85 6.71 -7.58
N CYS A 73 6.13 6.72 -7.90
CA CYS A 73 6.71 5.91 -8.97
C CYS A 73 8.09 5.41 -8.51
N ASP A 74 8.28 4.10 -8.52
CA ASP A 74 9.57 3.48 -8.22
C ASP A 74 10.31 3.18 -9.52
N TYR A 75 11.49 3.77 -9.70
CA TYR A 75 12.30 3.58 -10.90
C TYR A 75 13.30 2.46 -10.69
N GLU A 76 13.55 1.65 -11.73
CA GLU A 76 14.57 0.60 -11.74
C GLU A 76 15.98 1.07 -11.32
N THR A 77 16.25 2.38 -11.47
CA THR A 77 17.48 3.04 -10.98
C THR A 77 17.64 3.07 -9.45
N GLY A 78 16.63 2.61 -8.69
CA GLY A 78 16.57 2.69 -7.23
C GLY A 78 16.21 4.09 -6.71
N ARG A 79 15.68 4.96 -7.58
CA ARG A 79 15.16 6.27 -7.22
C ARG A 79 13.63 6.20 -7.15
N VAL A 80 13.07 6.87 -6.17
CA VAL A 80 11.62 6.95 -6.01
C VAL A 80 11.16 8.36 -6.29
N GLN A 81 10.23 8.53 -7.21
CA GLN A 81 9.53 9.80 -7.37
C GLN A 81 8.31 9.84 -6.46
N TRP A 82 8.27 10.91 -5.67
CA TRP A 82 7.12 11.27 -4.86
C TRP A 82 6.63 12.66 -5.24
N LYS A 83 5.44 12.69 -5.84
CA LYS A 83 4.78 13.85 -6.44
C LYS A 83 5.73 14.51 -7.45
N THR A 84 6.25 15.70 -7.12
CA THR A 84 7.14 16.46 -8.00
C THR A 84 8.62 16.31 -7.66
N ARG A 85 8.98 15.48 -6.68
CA ARG A 85 10.35 15.33 -6.17
C ARG A 85 10.86 13.91 -6.36
N THR A 86 12.14 13.78 -6.67
CA THR A 86 12.83 12.49 -6.75
C THR A 86 13.71 12.31 -5.53
N PHE A 87 13.64 11.12 -4.94
CA PHE A 87 14.38 10.72 -3.76
C PHE A 87 15.32 9.56 -4.14
N GLY A 88 16.53 9.60 -3.59
CA GLY A 88 17.43 8.45 -3.61
C GLY A 88 17.14 7.52 -2.44
N ARG A 89 18.19 7.02 -1.80
CA ARG A 89 18.05 6.21 -0.59
C ARG A 89 17.65 7.09 0.60
N VAL A 90 16.42 6.93 1.08
CA VAL A 90 15.88 7.61 2.28
C VAL A 90 15.51 6.54 3.30
N HIS A 91 15.80 6.78 4.57
CA HIS A 91 15.37 5.88 5.65
C HIS A 91 13.85 5.74 5.65
N TYR A 92 13.33 4.53 5.90
CA TYR A 92 11.90 4.22 5.78
C TYR A 92 11.01 5.23 6.51
N ASP A 93 11.31 5.52 7.79
CA ASP A 93 10.55 6.48 8.60
C ASP A 93 10.59 7.93 8.08
N ASP A 94 11.52 8.24 7.17
CA ASP A 94 11.68 9.55 6.54
C ASP A 94 11.07 9.65 5.15
N GLN A 95 10.60 8.53 4.60
CA GLN A 95 9.98 8.48 3.29
C GLN A 95 8.64 9.21 3.33
N PRO A 96 8.43 10.23 2.48
CA PRO A 96 7.24 11.08 2.56
C PRO A 96 5.95 10.38 2.11
N TRP A 97 6.05 9.31 1.31
CA TRP A 97 4.92 8.47 0.94
C TRP A 97 4.46 7.57 2.10
N GLU A 98 5.40 7.00 2.86
CA GLU A 98 5.13 6.26 4.10
C GLU A 98 4.48 7.18 5.15
N LYS A 99 5.02 8.39 5.34
CA LYS A 99 4.41 9.39 6.24
C LYS A 99 2.97 9.74 5.85
N GLU A 100 2.64 9.74 4.55
CA GLU A 100 1.25 9.93 4.11
C GLU A 100 0.39 8.70 4.41
N ALA A 101 0.91 7.49 4.18
CA ALA A 101 0.22 6.24 4.47
C ALA A 101 -0.11 6.09 5.98
N TYR A 102 0.88 6.25 6.87
CA TYR A 102 0.66 6.22 8.33
C TYR A 102 -0.35 7.27 8.81
N ARG A 103 -0.35 8.46 8.20
CA ARG A 103 -1.31 9.51 8.58
C ARG A 103 -2.75 9.18 8.14
N LEU A 104 -2.93 8.41 7.08
CA LEU A 104 -4.23 8.13 6.47
C LEU A 104 -4.80 6.77 6.86
N GLU A 105 -3.97 5.79 7.22
CA GLU A 105 -4.41 4.41 7.53
C GLU A 105 -5.47 4.38 8.63
N GLU A 106 -5.24 5.07 9.75
CA GLU A 106 -6.18 5.09 10.87
C GLU A 106 -7.50 5.76 10.47
N LYS A 107 -7.41 6.83 9.69
CA LYS A 107 -8.59 7.58 9.26
C LYS A 107 -9.46 6.71 8.35
N LEU A 108 -8.85 6.05 7.37
CA LEU A 108 -9.55 5.16 6.44
C LEU A 108 -10.17 3.96 7.18
N TYR A 109 -9.42 3.36 8.11
CA TYR A 109 -9.94 2.27 8.92
C TYR A 109 -11.14 2.71 9.77
N LYS A 110 -11.06 3.87 10.43
CA LYS A 110 -12.17 4.42 11.24
C LYS A 110 -13.42 4.68 10.39
N GLU A 111 -13.26 5.35 9.25
CA GLU A 111 -14.38 5.61 8.33
C GLU A 111 -15.02 4.29 7.83
N PHE A 112 -14.22 3.26 7.53
CA PHE A 112 -14.73 1.94 7.18
C PHE A 112 -15.45 1.25 8.35
N ALA A 113 -14.85 1.28 9.55
CA ALA A 113 -15.39 0.62 10.73
C ALA A 113 -16.73 1.25 11.15
N GLU A 114 -16.83 2.58 11.14
CA GLU A 114 -18.08 3.30 11.36
C GLU A 114 -19.15 2.85 10.35
N TRP A 115 -18.82 2.80 9.05
CA TRP A 115 -19.78 2.37 8.04
C TRP A 115 -20.17 0.88 8.09
N TYR A 116 -19.25 -0.01 8.47
CA TYR A 116 -19.46 -1.46 8.41
C TYR A 116 -20.13 -2.03 9.65
N TYR A 117 -19.85 -1.44 10.83
CA TYR A 117 -20.38 -1.93 12.11
C TYR A 117 -21.62 -1.18 12.60
N GLU A 118 -21.98 -0.04 11.99
CA GLU A 118 -23.27 0.66 12.19
C GLU A 118 -24.33 0.20 11.19
#